data_AF-A0A532TV95-F1
#
_entry.id   AF-A0A532TV95-F1
#
_cell.length_a   1.000
_cell.length_b   1.000
_cell.length_c   1.000
_cell.angle_alpha   90.00
_cell.angle_beta   90.00
_cell.angle_gamma   90.00
#
_symmetry.space_group_name_H-M   'P 1'
#
loop_
_entity.id
_entity.type
_entity.pdbx_description
1 polymer ?
#
loop_
_entity_poly.entity_id
_entity_poly.type
_entity_poly.pdbx_seq_one_letter_code
_entity_poly.pdbx_strand_id
1 'polypeptide(L)'
;MATTQEVEEFEEVIEKIIFDEGELDELKIAIRNFSERAITPKQLKQNLLRSRGRMVKDISNFLIFCLDRARNNDQAPVDNNFTNLNQCDLANDQLRQEMAERNELLEVIAKRISTLVSKVKKIPSTETESLGLEDTIKNEIKRVFLAVKIDEWFDMCGYNNYKFYVKLYNKLQTLYRQKFGDDGKKPKNTKNAKVEHEIMAEKIAKLNFPEEVTTELIKYITIRNNAEHDNYDLTPSDMEIAHNAFVRLFIYLITSNLDAQLLVGNEKLFYKNLHQYFSSRLERNPKFLEKVERSLGSLFNNFNK
;
A
#
# COMPACT_ATOMS: atom_id res chain seq x y z
N MET A 1 -31.42 4.85 -12.57
CA MET A 1 -31.48 6.05 -11.72
C MET A 1 -31.79 5.52 -10.34
N ALA A 2 -30.84 5.59 -9.40
CA ALA A 2 -31.10 5.24 -8.01
C ALA A 2 -32.25 6.14 -7.50
N THR A 3 -33.23 5.57 -6.81
CA THR A 3 -34.31 6.36 -6.23
C THR A 3 -33.70 7.27 -5.16
N THR A 4 -34.19 8.51 -5.01
CA THR A 4 -33.64 9.52 -4.08
C THR A 4 -33.40 8.96 -2.66
N GLN A 5 -34.23 8.00 -2.25
CA GLN A 5 -34.12 7.27 -0.99
C GLN A 5 -32.86 6.38 -0.88
N GLU A 6 -32.43 5.70 -1.94
CA GLU A 6 -31.21 4.87 -1.93
C GLU A 6 -29.94 5.71 -1.77
N VAL A 7 -29.99 6.95 -2.28
CA VAL A 7 -28.90 7.92 -2.13
C VAL A 7 -28.84 8.45 -0.70
N GLU A 8 -30.00 8.79 -0.12
CA GLU A 8 -30.11 9.24 1.28
C GLU A 8 -29.65 8.14 2.27
N GLU A 9 -30.05 6.88 2.06
CA GLU A 9 -29.61 5.73 2.88
C GLU A 9 -28.10 5.48 2.76
N PHE A 10 -27.51 5.68 1.57
CA PHE A 10 -26.08 5.54 1.35
C PHE A 10 -25.28 6.64 2.07
N GLU A 11 -25.73 7.89 1.97
CA GLU A 11 -25.11 9.03 2.64
C GLU A 11 -25.14 8.87 4.17
N GLU A 12 -26.26 8.43 4.73
CA GLU A 12 -26.41 8.22 6.18
C GLU A 12 -25.44 7.14 6.72
N VAL A 13 -25.21 6.07 5.96
CA VAL A 13 -24.28 5.00 6.37
C VAL A 13 -22.82 5.44 6.26
N ILE A 14 -22.47 6.19 5.20
CA ILE A 14 -21.14 6.77 5.06
C ILE A 14 -20.87 7.77 6.20
N GLU A 15 -21.85 8.58 6.56
CA GLU A 15 -21.74 9.53 7.66
C GLU A 15 -21.48 8.80 8.99
N LYS A 16 -22.21 7.72 9.29
CA LYS A 16 -21.99 6.89 10.49
C LYS A 16 -20.59 6.27 10.55
N ILE A 17 -19.99 5.91 9.41
CA ILE A 17 -18.63 5.37 9.34
C ILE A 17 -17.57 6.46 9.54
N ILE A 18 -17.78 7.66 8.96
CA ILE A 18 -16.83 8.77 9.06
C ILE A 18 -16.85 9.39 10.46
N PHE A 19 -18.03 9.48 11.07
CA PHE A 19 -18.26 10.09 12.37
C PHE A 19 -18.56 9.06 13.46
N ASP A 20 -17.90 7.89 13.39
CA ASP A 20 -18.01 6.88 14.44
C ASP A 20 -17.60 7.47 15.81
N GLU A 21 -18.52 7.43 16.78
CA GLU A 21 -18.31 8.01 18.10
C GLU A 21 -17.18 7.29 18.86
N GLY A 22 -17.01 5.98 18.65
CA GLY A 22 -15.95 5.18 19.24
C GLY A 22 -14.57 5.61 18.74
N GLU A 23 -14.42 5.79 17.43
CA GLU A 23 -13.20 6.32 16.80
C GLU A 23 -12.88 7.73 17.29
N LEU A 24 -13.91 8.58 17.42
CA LEU A 24 -13.75 9.93 17.94
C LEU A 24 -13.28 9.92 19.40
N ASP A 25 -13.81 9.03 20.23
CA ASP A 25 -13.41 8.88 21.63
C ASP A 25 -12.01 8.29 21.80
N GLU A 26 -11.63 7.30 20.98
CA GLU A 26 -10.25 6.79 20.93
C GLU A 26 -9.26 7.92 20.56
N LEU A 27 -9.64 8.78 19.62
CA LEU A 27 -8.80 9.90 19.22
C LEU A 27 -8.71 10.97 20.32
N LYS A 28 -9.80 11.27 21.02
CA LYS A 28 -9.79 12.15 22.20
C LYS A 28 -8.87 11.61 23.29
N ILE A 29 -8.90 10.30 23.55
CA ILE A 29 -8.00 9.64 24.50
C ILE A 29 -6.54 9.78 24.06
N ALA A 30 -6.24 9.55 22.77
CA ALA A 30 -4.90 9.72 22.23
C ALA A 30 -4.39 11.17 22.35
N ILE A 31 -5.23 12.17 22.07
CA ILE A 31 -4.89 13.59 22.21
C ILE A 31 -4.66 13.95 23.68
N ARG A 32 -5.52 13.46 24.59
CA ARG A 32 -5.36 13.66 26.03
C ARG A 32 -4.03 13.06 26.52
N ASN A 33 -3.75 11.81 26.17
CA ASN A 33 -2.50 11.13 26.50
C ASN A 33 -1.26 11.85 25.91
N PHE A 34 -1.39 12.48 24.75
CA PHE A 34 -0.33 13.29 24.18
C PHE A 34 -0.12 14.59 24.96
N SER A 35 -1.20 15.27 25.34
CA SER A 35 -1.16 16.49 26.15
C SER A 35 -0.56 16.26 27.55
N GLU A 36 -0.79 15.08 28.11
CA GLU A 36 -0.24 14.62 29.40
C GLU A 36 1.18 14.03 29.27
N ARG A 37 1.78 14.07 28.06
CA ARG A 37 3.10 13.50 27.72
C ARG A 37 3.23 11.99 27.95
N ALA A 38 2.12 11.28 28.08
CA ALA A 38 2.07 9.82 28.19
C ALA A 38 2.36 9.12 26.86
N ILE A 39 2.15 9.79 25.72
CA ILE A 39 2.54 9.31 24.39
C ILE A 39 3.36 10.36 23.63
N THR A 40 4.21 9.89 22.71
CA THR A 40 5.06 10.73 21.85
C THR A 40 4.29 11.25 20.63
N PRO A 41 4.78 12.33 19.94
CA PRO A 41 4.17 12.81 18.70
C PRO A 41 4.08 11.72 17.61
N LYS A 42 5.05 10.80 17.60
CA LYS A 42 5.07 9.66 16.68
C LYS A 42 3.93 8.68 16.95
N GLN A 43 3.64 8.39 18.22
CA GLN A 43 2.54 7.53 18.63
C GLN A 43 1.18 8.19 18.39
N LEU A 44 1.06 9.50 18.61
CA LEU A 44 -0.15 10.25 18.24
C LEU A 44 -0.42 10.17 16.73
N LYS A 45 0.62 10.37 15.91
CA LYS A 45 0.53 10.23 14.45
C LYS A 45 0.12 8.81 14.03
N GLN A 46 0.63 7.78 14.70
CA GLN A 46 0.24 6.39 14.45
C GLN A 46 -1.23 6.13 14.80
N ASN A 47 -1.71 6.66 15.94
CA ASN A 47 -3.11 6.51 16.35
C ASN A 47 -4.06 7.21 15.36
N LEU A 48 -3.71 8.43 14.91
CA LEU A 48 -4.44 9.16 13.87
C LEU A 48 -4.51 8.38 12.54
N LEU A 49 -3.37 7.81 12.11
CA LEU A 49 -3.32 7.03 10.87
C LEU A 49 -4.07 5.70 10.99
N ARG A 50 -4.04 5.06 12.17
CA ARG A 50 -4.79 3.81 12.43
C ARG A 50 -6.30 4.06 12.40
N SER A 51 -6.78 5.12 13.04
CA SER A 51 -8.19 5.52 13.02
C SER A 51 -8.67 5.80 11.58
N ARG A 52 -7.92 6.61 10.82
CA ARG A 52 -8.22 6.85 9.40
C ARG A 52 -8.17 5.59 8.54
N GLY A 53 -7.25 4.67 8.84
CA GLY A 53 -7.16 3.39 8.15
C GLY A 53 -8.38 2.50 8.37
N ARG A 54 -8.95 2.50 9.59
CA ARG A 54 -10.19 1.76 9.90
C ARG A 54 -11.39 2.36 9.17
N MET A 55 -11.57 3.68 9.22
CA MET A 55 -12.63 4.37 8.45
C MET A 55 -12.57 4.04 6.95
N VAL A 56 -11.38 4.11 6.33
CA VAL A 56 -11.21 3.77 4.91
C VAL A 56 -11.53 2.31 4.63
N LYS A 57 -11.17 1.40 5.54
CA LYS A 57 -11.48 -0.02 5.42
C LYS A 57 -12.99 -0.25 5.50
N ASP A 58 -13.68 0.41 6.42
CA ASP A 58 -15.12 0.25 6.61
C ASP A 58 -15.91 0.85 5.45
N ILE A 59 -15.48 2.00 4.90
CA ILE A 59 -16.00 2.56 3.64
C ILE A 59 -15.77 1.58 2.49
N SER A 60 -14.58 1.00 2.38
CA SER A 60 -14.27 0.04 1.31
C SER A 60 -15.13 -1.22 1.41
N ASN A 61 -15.34 -1.74 2.62
CA ASN A 61 -16.22 -2.89 2.85
C ASN A 61 -17.67 -2.56 2.51
N PHE A 62 -18.15 -1.36 2.88
CA PHE A 62 -19.49 -0.91 2.56
C PHE A 62 -19.70 -0.73 1.06
N LEU A 63 -18.73 -0.16 0.34
CA LEU A 63 -18.78 -0.04 -1.11
C LEU A 63 -18.83 -1.41 -1.80
N ILE A 64 -18.04 -2.38 -1.33
CA ILE A 64 -18.09 -3.76 -1.84
C ILE A 64 -19.47 -4.37 -1.59
N PHE A 65 -20.03 -4.19 -0.40
CA PHE A 65 -21.39 -4.64 -0.07
C PHE A 65 -22.45 -4.01 -1.01
N CYS A 66 -22.36 -2.71 -1.28
CA CYS A 66 -23.26 -2.02 -2.22
C CYS A 66 -23.13 -2.56 -3.65
N LEU A 67 -21.90 -2.82 -4.11
CA LEU A 67 -21.63 -3.38 -5.44
C LEU A 67 -22.15 -4.81 -5.56
N ASP A 68 -21.96 -5.64 -4.53
CA ASP A 68 -22.47 -7.01 -4.49
C ASP A 68 -24.01 -7.04 -4.43
N ARG A 69 -24.63 -6.12 -3.67
CA ARG A 69 -26.09 -5.95 -3.65
C ARG A 69 -26.63 -5.50 -5.00
N ALA A 70 -26.00 -4.53 -5.66
CA ALA A 70 -26.38 -4.08 -7.01
C ALA A 70 -26.26 -5.22 -8.03
N ARG A 71 -25.20 -6.03 -7.94
CA ARG A 71 -24.97 -7.18 -8.82
C ARG A 71 -25.96 -8.32 -8.60
N ASN A 72 -26.42 -8.53 -7.37
CA ASN A 72 -27.40 -9.56 -7.02
C ASN A 72 -28.85 -9.13 -7.28
N ASN A 73 -29.14 -7.81 -7.31
CA ASN A 73 -30.45 -7.27 -7.69
C ASN A 73 -30.79 -7.44 -9.19
N ASP A 74 -29.80 -7.70 -10.05
CA ASP A 74 -30.00 -7.97 -11.49
C ASP A 74 -30.47 -9.41 -11.80
N GLN A 75 -30.70 -10.26 -10.78
CA GLN A 75 -31.24 -11.62 -10.92
C GLN A 75 -32.54 -11.86 -10.09
N ALA A 76 -33.55 -10.99 -10.34
CA ALA A 76 -35.01 -11.18 -10.18
C ALA A 76 -35.62 -11.57 -8.80
N PRO A 77 -36.96 -11.42 -8.60
CA PRO A 77 -37.90 -10.38 -9.01
C PRO A 77 -38.56 -9.67 -7.79
N VAL A 78 -39.37 -8.66 -8.13
CA VAL A 78 -40.29 -7.85 -7.31
C VAL A 78 -41.18 -8.70 -6.38
N ASP A 79 -41.29 -8.31 -5.12
CA ASP A 79 -42.59 -8.31 -4.41
C ASP A 79 -42.66 -7.26 -3.29
N ASN A 80 -43.80 -6.59 -3.23
CA ASN A 80 -44.10 -5.40 -2.44
C ASN A 80 -44.55 -5.71 -1.00
N ASN A 81 -44.31 -4.72 -0.10
CA ASN A 81 -45.15 -4.24 1.02
C ASN A 81 -44.45 -4.24 2.39
N PHE A 82 -44.33 -3.06 3.03
CA PHE A 82 -45.14 -2.63 4.19
C PHE A 82 -44.63 -1.29 4.79
N THR A 83 -45.43 -0.24 4.57
CA THR A 83 -45.89 0.83 5.47
C THR A 83 -45.11 1.33 6.71
N ASN A 84 -45.10 2.68 6.81
CA ASN A 84 -45.30 3.56 8.00
C ASN A 84 -44.13 3.84 8.96
N LEU A 85 -43.75 5.11 9.16
CA LEU A 85 -44.37 6.05 10.13
C LEU A 85 -43.73 7.45 10.12
N ASN A 86 -44.59 8.47 10.07
CA ASN A 86 -44.28 9.89 10.30
C ASN A 86 -43.79 10.15 11.73
N GLN A 87 -42.71 10.93 11.90
CA GLN A 87 -42.57 11.82 13.07
C GLN A 87 -41.49 12.91 12.89
N CYS A 88 -41.91 14.15 13.19
CA CYS A 88 -41.12 15.28 13.73
C CYS A 88 -40.59 16.38 12.79
N ASP A 89 -41.51 17.18 12.25
CA ASP A 89 -41.29 18.34 11.36
C ASP A 89 -40.70 19.63 11.99
N LEU A 90 -40.23 19.65 13.25
CA LEU A 90 -39.63 20.88 13.84
C LEU A 90 -38.08 20.90 13.87
N ALA A 91 -37.43 19.73 13.85
CA ALA A 91 -35.97 19.61 13.75
C ALA A 91 -35.46 19.83 12.31
N ASN A 92 -36.36 19.70 11.33
CA ASN A 92 -36.05 19.78 9.90
C ASN A 92 -35.67 21.18 9.42
N ASP A 93 -36.17 22.26 10.04
CA ASP A 93 -35.91 23.61 9.54
C ASP A 93 -34.52 24.14 9.94
N GLN A 94 -34.01 23.78 11.13
CA GLN A 94 -32.62 24.05 11.51
C GLN A 94 -31.65 23.20 10.67
N LEU A 95 -31.99 21.93 10.44
CA LEU A 95 -31.20 21.04 9.59
C LEU A 95 -31.18 21.53 8.13
N ARG A 96 -32.30 22.04 7.62
CA ARG A 96 -32.39 22.63 6.27
C ARG A 96 -31.55 23.88 6.12
N GLN A 97 -31.46 24.71 7.16
CA GLN A 97 -30.63 25.90 7.15
C GLN A 97 -29.13 25.53 7.19
N GLU A 98 -28.74 24.57 8.04
CA GLU A 98 -27.37 24.03 8.03
C GLU A 98 -27.02 23.34 6.70
N MET A 99 -27.96 22.62 6.09
CA MET A 99 -27.78 22.00 4.77
C MET A 99 -27.60 23.04 3.66
N ALA A 100 -28.32 24.17 3.72
CA ALA A 100 -28.16 25.27 2.78
C ALA A 100 -26.76 25.92 2.89
N GLU A 101 -26.30 26.18 4.12
CA GLU A 101 -24.97 26.75 4.38
C GLU A 101 -23.83 25.77 4.00
N ARG A 102 -24.01 24.46 4.26
CA ARG A 102 -23.05 23.42 3.86
C ARG A 102 -23.02 23.22 2.34
N ASN A 103 -24.17 23.28 1.66
CA ASN A 103 -24.24 23.21 0.20
C ASN A 103 -23.58 24.42 -0.48
N GLU A 104 -23.73 25.62 0.08
CA GLU A 104 -23.03 26.81 -0.42
C GLU A 104 -21.51 26.67 -0.28
N LEU A 105 -21.04 26.14 0.86
CA LEU A 105 -19.62 25.84 1.07
C LEU A 105 -19.10 24.77 0.09
N LEU A 106 -19.89 23.72 -0.17
CA LEU A 106 -19.56 22.67 -1.14
C LEU A 106 -19.51 23.20 -2.57
N GLU A 107 -20.39 24.11 -2.96
CA GLU A 107 -20.30 24.78 -4.27
C GLU A 107 -19.02 25.61 -4.41
N VAL A 108 -18.63 26.33 -3.35
CA VAL A 108 -17.39 27.12 -3.33
C VAL A 108 -16.17 26.22 -3.43
N ILE A 109 -16.17 25.08 -2.73
CA ILE A 109 -15.11 24.07 -2.80
C ILE A 109 -15.09 23.42 -4.19
N ALA A 110 -16.24 23.02 -4.74
CA ALA A 110 -16.36 22.41 -6.06
C ALA A 110 -15.88 23.37 -7.16
N LYS A 111 -16.22 24.66 -7.09
CA LYS A 111 -15.68 25.69 -7.99
C LYS A 111 -14.17 25.84 -7.85
N ARG A 112 -13.61 25.81 -6.64
CA ARG A 112 -12.15 25.86 -6.41
C ARG A 112 -11.45 24.60 -6.95
N ILE A 113 -12.01 23.42 -6.73
CA ILE A 113 -11.48 22.15 -7.26
C ILE A 113 -11.58 22.14 -8.79
N SER A 114 -12.70 22.55 -9.37
CA SER A 114 -12.85 22.65 -10.84
C SER A 114 -11.86 23.66 -11.44
N THR A 115 -11.57 24.76 -10.72
CA THR A 115 -10.53 25.72 -11.12
C THR A 115 -9.12 25.12 -11.04
N LEU A 116 -8.85 24.25 -10.05
CA LEU A 116 -7.58 23.54 -9.93
C LEU A 116 -7.44 22.43 -11.00
N VAL A 117 -8.50 21.66 -11.23
CA VAL A 117 -8.55 20.58 -12.23
C VAL A 117 -8.44 21.14 -13.64
N SER A 118 -9.08 22.28 -13.94
CA SER A 118 -8.92 22.95 -15.24
C SER A 118 -7.53 23.57 -15.43
N LYS A 119 -6.86 23.98 -14.35
CA LYS A 119 -5.44 24.36 -14.38
C LYS A 119 -4.51 23.16 -14.58
N VAL A 120 -4.89 21.97 -14.11
CA VAL A 120 -4.14 20.72 -14.31
C VAL A 120 -4.44 20.09 -15.67
N LYS A 121 -5.63 20.31 -16.26
CA LYS A 121 -6.02 19.83 -17.60
C LYS A 121 -5.56 20.76 -18.74
N LYS A 122 -4.27 21.09 -18.76
CA LYS A 122 -3.59 21.51 -20.00
C LYS A 122 -2.32 20.69 -20.19
N ILE A 123 -2.52 19.42 -20.52
CA ILE A 123 -1.56 18.67 -21.34
C ILE A 123 -2.34 18.32 -22.62
N PRO A 124 -2.03 18.95 -23.77
CA PRO A 124 -2.79 18.73 -25.00
C PRO A 124 -2.41 17.38 -25.62
N SER A 125 -3.35 16.45 -25.60
CA SER A 125 -3.31 15.22 -26.38
C SER A 125 -3.16 15.52 -27.88
N THR A 126 -1.97 15.25 -28.44
CA THR A 126 -1.79 15.01 -29.88
C THR A 126 -0.78 13.87 -30.08
N GLU A 127 -1.08 12.98 -31.03
CA GLU A 127 -0.43 11.68 -31.30
C GLU A 127 1.07 11.73 -31.66
N THR A 128 1.69 12.90 -31.60
CA THR A 128 3.14 13.12 -31.74
C THR A 128 3.91 12.95 -30.40
N GLU A 129 3.22 12.88 -29.25
CA GLU A 129 3.83 12.79 -27.91
C GLU A 129 4.13 11.35 -27.43
N SER A 130 3.66 10.30 -28.10
CA SER A 130 3.77 8.92 -27.63
C SER A 130 5.21 8.40 -27.56
N LEU A 131 6.08 8.83 -28.49
CA LEU A 131 7.52 8.52 -28.48
C LEU A 131 8.24 9.23 -27.32
N GLY A 132 7.91 10.50 -27.06
CA GLY A 132 8.50 11.26 -25.95
C GLY A 132 8.10 10.72 -24.58
N LEU A 133 6.87 10.23 -24.44
CA LEU A 133 6.37 9.65 -23.21
C LEU A 133 7.01 8.28 -22.91
N GLU A 134 7.14 7.41 -23.91
CA GLU A 134 7.81 6.12 -23.72
C GLU A 134 9.28 6.31 -23.32
N ASP A 135 9.99 7.26 -23.94
CA ASP A 135 11.36 7.59 -23.57
C ASP A 135 11.45 8.20 -22.17
N THR A 136 10.48 9.02 -21.77
CA THR A 136 10.38 9.57 -20.42
C THR A 136 10.22 8.44 -19.39
N ILE A 137 9.34 7.48 -19.64
CA ILE A 137 9.13 6.31 -18.77
C ILE A 137 10.38 5.43 -18.72
N LYS A 138 11.04 5.19 -19.86
CA LYS A 138 12.31 4.44 -19.89
C LYS A 138 13.40 5.12 -19.09
N ASN A 139 13.51 6.45 -19.20
CA ASN A 139 14.48 7.22 -18.44
C ASN A 139 14.17 7.22 -16.95
N GLU A 140 12.90 7.28 -16.58
CA GLU A 140 12.45 7.16 -15.20
C GLU A 140 12.78 5.77 -14.61
N ILE A 141 12.49 4.70 -15.35
CA ILE A 141 12.86 3.33 -14.95
C ILE A 141 14.38 3.22 -14.77
N LYS A 142 15.18 3.75 -15.70
CA LYS A 142 16.65 3.78 -15.58
C LYS A 142 17.12 4.54 -14.34
N ARG A 143 16.52 5.70 -14.05
CA ARG A 143 16.82 6.49 -12.84
C ARG A 143 16.56 5.67 -11.59
N VAL A 144 15.41 5.02 -11.50
CA VAL A 144 15.05 4.14 -10.39
C VAL A 144 16.03 2.99 -10.24
N PHE A 145 16.39 2.33 -11.35
CA PHE A 145 17.34 1.23 -11.36
C PHE A 145 18.71 1.62 -10.84
N LEU A 146 19.20 2.81 -11.20
CA LEU A 146 20.42 3.37 -10.65
C LEU A 146 20.29 3.64 -9.14
N ALA A 147 19.17 4.22 -8.70
CA ALA A 147 18.92 4.53 -7.30
C ALA A 147 18.88 3.28 -6.41
N VAL A 148 18.23 2.20 -6.87
CA VAL A 148 18.13 0.94 -6.11
C VAL A 148 19.32 0.00 -6.31
N LYS A 149 20.29 0.40 -7.15
CA LYS A 149 21.43 -0.41 -7.58
C LYS A 149 21.00 -1.78 -8.12
N ILE A 150 20.18 -1.75 -9.17
CA ILE A 150 19.46 -2.92 -9.70
C ILE A 150 20.39 -4.10 -10.03
N ASP A 151 21.61 -3.83 -10.50
CA ASP A 151 22.57 -4.88 -10.88
C ASP A 151 22.95 -5.77 -9.68
N GLU A 152 23.09 -5.20 -8.49
CA GLU A 152 23.36 -5.98 -7.26
C GLU A 152 22.23 -6.96 -6.93
N TRP A 153 20.99 -6.64 -7.33
CA TRP A 153 19.84 -7.53 -7.14
C TRP A 153 19.78 -8.62 -8.21
N PHE A 154 20.13 -8.31 -9.47
CA PHE A 154 20.22 -9.33 -10.52
C PHE A 154 21.34 -10.34 -10.26
N ASP A 155 22.48 -9.89 -9.75
CA ASP A 155 23.57 -10.79 -9.37
C ASP A 155 23.09 -11.84 -8.36
N MET A 156 22.20 -11.45 -7.44
CA MET A 156 21.61 -12.38 -6.49
C MET A 156 20.74 -13.45 -7.15
N CYS A 157 20.00 -13.11 -8.22
CA CYS A 157 19.25 -14.09 -8.99
C CYS A 157 20.16 -15.13 -9.65
N GLY A 158 21.45 -14.86 -9.84
CA GLY A 158 22.42 -15.81 -10.37
C GLY A 158 23.07 -16.72 -9.32
N TYR A 159 22.80 -16.52 -8.03
CA TYR A 159 23.41 -17.32 -6.97
C TYR A 159 22.74 -18.69 -6.81
N ASN A 160 23.53 -19.69 -6.40
CA ASN A 160 22.96 -20.92 -5.89
C ASN A 160 22.15 -20.65 -4.60
N ASN A 161 21.24 -21.56 -4.26
CA ASN A 161 20.29 -21.39 -3.16
C ASN A 161 20.96 -20.95 -1.84
N TYR A 162 22.05 -21.62 -1.43
CA TYR A 162 22.75 -21.29 -0.20
C TYR A 162 23.40 -19.89 -0.24
N LYS A 163 24.12 -19.56 -1.32
CA LYS A 163 24.75 -18.25 -1.48
C LYS A 163 23.71 -17.14 -1.57
N PHE A 164 22.61 -17.36 -2.28
CA PHE A 164 21.46 -16.46 -2.33
C PHE A 164 20.94 -16.17 -0.92
N TYR A 165 20.68 -17.26 -0.18
CA TYR A 165 20.14 -17.21 1.16
C TYR A 165 21.01 -16.38 2.12
N VAL A 166 22.33 -16.59 2.12
CA VAL A 166 23.25 -15.82 2.96
C VAL A 166 23.37 -14.36 2.51
N LYS A 167 23.35 -14.11 1.19
CA LYS A 167 23.52 -12.75 0.65
C LYS A 167 22.29 -11.88 0.85
N LEU A 168 21.08 -12.44 0.87
CA LEU A 168 19.85 -11.69 1.15
C LEU A 168 19.89 -11.01 2.52
N TYR A 169 20.30 -11.71 3.58
CA TYR A 169 20.41 -11.14 4.91
C TYR A 169 21.35 -9.93 4.96
N ASN A 170 22.53 -10.04 4.34
CA ASN A 170 23.49 -8.95 4.24
C ASN A 170 22.95 -7.75 3.45
N LYS A 171 22.16 -8.01 2.40
CA LYS A 171 21.49 -6.97 1.63
C LYS A 171 20.47 -6.22 2.49
N LEU A 172 19.68 -6.92 3.29
CA LEU A 172 18.74 -6.33 4.24
C LEU A 172 19.45 -5.46 5.29
N GLN A 173 20.59 -5.93 5.83
CA GLN A 173 21.39 -5.12 6.75
C GLN A 173 21.90 -3.83 6.09
N THR A 174 22.34 -3.92 4.85
CA THR A 174 22.82 -2.77 4.07
C THR A 174 21.70 -1.74 3.87
N LEU A 175 20.48 -2.20 3.52
CA LEU A 175 19.32 -1.32 3.39
C LEU A 175 18.99 -0.60 4.70
N TYR A 176 19.03 -1.31 5.82
CA TYR A 176 18.82 -0.69 7.12
C TYR A 176 19.89 0.39 7.42
N ARG A 177 21.17 0.07 7.23
CA ARG A 177 22.28 1.00 7.45
C ARG A 177 22.20 2.24 6.55
N GLN A 178 21.79 2.07 5.30
CA GLN A 178 21.60 3.20 4.37
C GLN A 178 20.52 4.17 4.86
N LYS A 179 19.46 3.67 5.51
CA LYS A 179 18.33 4.49 5.95
C LYS A 179 18.55 5.13 7.33
N PHE A 180 19.23 4.44 8.24
CA PHE A 180 19.35 4.86 9.64
C PHE A 180 20.79 5.11 10.11
N GLY A 181 21.78 4.88 9.27
CA GLY A 181 23.20 4.95 9.63
C GLY A 181 23.73 3.64 10.23
N ASP A 182 25.03 3.60 10.50
CA ASP A 182 25.62 2.45 11.20
C ASP A 182 25.34 2.59 12.70
N ASP A 183 24.52 1.68 13.25
CA ASP A 183 24.37 1.52 14.69
C ASP A 183 25.71 0.98 15.23
N GLY A 184 26.71 1.85 15.41
CA GLY A 184 28.10 1.54 15.73
C GLY A 184 28.36 0.80 17.06
N LYS A 185 27.35 0.11 17.62
CA LYS A 185 27.51 -0.80 18.75
C LYS A 185 27.48 -2.23 18.23
N LYS A 186 28.65 -2.78 17.91
CA LYS A 186 28.83 -4.24 18.01
C LYS A 186 28.37 -4.64 19.41
N PRO A 187 27.44 -5.58 19.58
CA PRO A 187 27.14 -6.11 20.90
C PRO A 187 28.44 -6.67 21.46
N LYS A 188 28.92 -6.08 22.56
CA LYS A 188 30.06 -6.61 23.31
C LYS A 188 29.62 -7.94 23.89
N ASN A 189 30.20 -9.03 23.40
CA ASN A 189 30.17 -10.37 23.98
C ASN A 189 28.83 -10.79 24.58
N THR A 190 27.96 -11.40 23.79
CA THR A 190 26.91 -12.26 24.35
C THR A 190 26.78 -13.52 23.52
N LYS A 191 26.96 -14.66 24.18
CA LYS A 191 26.80 -16.03 23.68
C LYS A 191 25.34 -16.37 23.29
N ASN A 192 24.50 -15.38 22.96
CA ASN A 192 23.06 -15.55 22.79
C ASN A 192 22.63 -15.15 21.38
N ALA A 193 22.75 -16.11 20.47
CA ALA A 193 22.12 -16.16 19.14
C ALA A 193 20.70 -15.56 19.07
N LYS A 194 19.89 -15.85 20.10
CA LYS A 194 18.51 -15.38 20.24
C LYS A 194 18.36 -13.85 20.20
N VAL A 195 19.39 -13.11 20.63
CA VAL A 195 19.41 -11.65 20.61
C VAL A 195 19.63 -11.11 19.20
N GLU A 196 20.37 -11.82 18.33
CA GLU A 196 20.49 -11.41 16.93
C GLU A 196 19.17 -11.60 16.15
N HIS A 197 18.34 -12.55 16.57
CA HIS A 197 17.04 -12.82 15.95
C HIS A 197 16.07 -11.65 16.06
N GLU A 198 15.97 -11.09 17.26
CA GLU A 198 15.11 -9.94 17.55
C GLU A 198 15.66 -8.69 16.87
N ILE A 199 16.99 -8.51 16.81
CA ILE A 199 17.59 -7.29 16.23
C ILE A 199 17.22 -7.11 14.76
N MET A 200 17.32 -8.14 13.91
CA MET A 200 17.08 -7.93 12.47
C MET A 200 15.58 -7.84 12.13
N ALA A 201 14.73 -8.62 12.79
CA ALA A 201 13.28 -8.50 12.61
C ALA A 201 12.79 -7.10 13.04
N GLU A 202 13.28 -6.59 14.17
CA GLU A 202 13.03 -5.21 14.61
C GLU A 202 13.56 -4.16 13.63
N LYS A 203 14.75 -4.38 13.06
CA LYS A 203 15.33 -3.50 12.03
C LYS A 203 14.45 -3.45 10.77
N ILE A 204 13.93 -4.58 10.32
CA ILE A 204 12.98 -4.63 9.20
C ILE A 204 11.68 -3.89 9.56
N ALA A 205 11.14 -4.09 10.76
CA ALA A 205 9.94 -3.38 11.19
C ALA A 205 10.15 -1.85 11.18
N LYS A 206 11.34 -1.37 11.54
CA LYS A 206 11.71 0.05 11.47
C LYS A 206 11.82 0.60 10.03
N LEU A 207 12.11 -0.25 9.03
CA LEU A 207 12.17 0.18 7.62
C LEU A 207 10.80 0.61 7.08
N ASN A 208 9.71 0.22 7.75
CA ASN A 208 8.34 0.67 7.47
C ASN A 208 7.85 0.26 6.06
N PHE A 209 8.20 -0.97 5.64
CA PHE A 209 7.69 -1.57 4.42
C PHE A 209 6.20 -1.94 4.54
N PRO A 210 5.47 -2.14 3.42
CA PRO A 210 4.12 -2.69 3.45
C PRO A 210 4.06 -3.99 4.25
N GLU A 211 2.92 -4.25 4.88
CA GLU A 211 2.73 -5.41 5.77
C GLU A 211 3.06 -6.74 5.07
N GLU A 212 2.64 -6.88 3.81
CA GLU A 212 2.93 -8.08 3.01
C GLU A 212 4.43 -8.33 2.80
N VAL A 213 5.19 -7.26 2.55
CA VAL A 213 6.66 -7.33 2.37
C VAL A 213 7.32 -7.62 3.71
N THR A 214 6.90 -6.92 4.76
CA THR A 214 7.42 -7.08 6.12
C THR A 214 7.22 -8.51 6.63
N THR A 215 6.04 -9.08 6.40
CA THR A 215 5.69 -10.43 6.84
C THR A 215 6.59 -11.49 6.19
N GLU A 216 6.80 -11.42 4.88
CA GLU A 216 7.66 -12.36 4.18
C GLU A 216 9.14 -12.21 4.57
N LEU A 217 9.61 -10.98 4.79
CA LEU A 217 10.96 -10.73 5.28
C LEU A 217 11.18 -11.28 6.69
N ILE A 218 10.20 -11.12 7.59
CA ILE A 218 10.28 -11.67 8.95
C ILE A 218 10.31 -13.20 8.91
N LYS A 219 9.47 -13.84 8.08
CA LYS A 219 9.50 -15.30 7.88
C LYS A 219 10.89 -15.77 7.46
N TYR A 220 11.46 -15.14 6.42
CA TYR A 220 12.81 -15.44 5.96
C TYR A 220 13.86 -15.26 7.06
N ILE A 221 13.83 -14.15 7.81
CA ILE A 221 14.77 -13.87 8.90
C ILE A 221 14.69 -14.96 9.98
N THR A 222 13.48 -15.36 10.39
CA THR A 222 13.27 -16.42 11.38
C THR A 222 13.89 -17.74 10.92
N ILE A 223 13.67 -18.14 9.67
CA ILE A 223 14.25 -19.37 9.12
C ILE A 223 15.79 -19.28 9.11
N ARG A 224 16.35 -18.14 8.67
CA ARG A 224 17.81 -17.93 8.56
C ARG A 224 18.50 -18.08 9.88
N ASN A 225 17.85 -17.53 10.89
CA ASN A 225 18.27 -17.57 12.25
C ASN A 225 18.26 -18.99 12.81
N ASN A 226 17.19 -19.76 12.58
CA ASN A 226 17.17 -21.17 12.99
C ASN A 226 18.25 -22.00 12.26
N ALA A 227 18.45 -21.77 10.96
CA ALA A 227 19.48 -22.43 10.15
C ALA A 227 20.92 -22.19 10.65
N GLU A 228 21.23 -20.98 11.13
CA GLU A 228 22.57 -20.67 11.63
C GLU A 228 22.87 -21.21 13.03
N HIS A 229 21.85 -21.45 13.86
CA HIS A 229 22.05 -21.74 15.29
C HIS A 229 21.64 -23.14 15.73
N ASP A 230 20.70 -23.77 15.04
CA ASP A 230 20.14 -25.07 15.46
C ASP A 230 20.62 -26.24 14.59
N ASN A 231 21.66 -26.04 13.76
CA ASN A 231 22.07 -27.01 12.71
C ASN A 231 20.87 -27.46 11.87
N TYR A 232 19.97 -26.52 11.56
CA TYR A 232 18.77 -26.78 10.80
C TYR A 232 19.10 -26.84 9.30
N ASP A 233 18.86 -28.01 8.71
CA ASP A 233 19.03 -28.21 7.27
C ASP A 233 17.94 -27.45 6.49
N LEU A 234 18.38 -26.55 5.61
CA LEU A 234 17.49 -25.74 4.80
C LEU A 234 16.72 -26.59 3.80
N THR A 235 15.39 -26.54 3.89
CA THR A 235 14.51 -27.27 2.99
C THR A 235 14.27 -26.49 1.69
N PRO A 236 13.79 -27.15 0.61
CA PRO A 236 13.32 -26.45 -0.58
C PRO A 236 12.21 -25.42 -0.30
N SER A 237 11.36 -25.67 0.70
CA SER A 237 10.31 -24.75 1.13
C SER A 237 10.88 -23.47 1.73
N ASP A 238 11.94 -23.58 2.53
CA ASP A 238 12.63 -22.43 3.12
C ASP A 238 13.26 -21.53 2.07
N MET A 239 13.85 -22.15 1.05
CA MET A 239 14.39 -21.43 -0.11
C MET A 239 13.30 -20.71 -0.89
N GLU A 240 12.12 -21.32 -0.99
CA GLU A 240 10.98 -20.70 -1.64
C GLU A 240 10.49 -19.45 -0.89
N ILE A 241 10.47 -19.50 0.44
CA ILE A 241 10.17 -18.34 1.29
C ILE A 241 11.21 -17.23 1.09
N ALA A 242 12.50 -17.58 1.07
CA ALA A 242 13.57 -16.61 0.81
C ALA A 242 13.41 -15.94 -0.57
N HIS A 243 13.09 -16.72 -1.60
CA HIS A 243 12.83 -16.20 -2.95
C HIS A 243 11.62 -15.26 -2.97
N ASN A 244 10.52 -15.62 -2.29
CA ASN A 244 9.33 -14.78 -2.22
C ASN A 244 9.58 -13.46 -1.49
N ALA A 245 10.29 -13.52 -0.36
CA ALA A 245 10.68 -12.34 0.40
C ALA A 245 11.56 -11.40 -0.45
N PHE A 246 12.54 -11.95 -1.17
CA PHE A 246 13.37 -11.19 -2.10
C PHE A 246 12.55 -10.54 -3.21
N VAL A 247 11.72 -11.30 -3.93
CA VAL A 247 10.98 -10.76 -5.09
C VAL A 247 10.03 -9.66 -4.64
N ARG A 248 9.31 -9.84 -3.52
CA ARG A 248 8.41 -8.82 -2.99
C ARG A 248 9.14 -7.54 -2.60
N LEU A 249 10.27 -7.66 -1.88
CA LEU A 249 11.09 -6.51 -1.53
C LEU A 249 11.68 -5.84 -2.78
N PHE A 250 12.18 -6.62 -3.72
CA PHE A 250 12.81 -6.15 -4.94
C PHE A 250 11.85 -5.32 -5.79
N ILE A 251 10.65 -5.85 -6.02
CA ILE A 251 9.62 -5.13 -6.77
C ILE A 251 9.14 -3.90 -6.00
N TYR A 252 8.94 -3.99 -4.69
CA TYR A 252 8.58 -2.84 -3.86
C TYR A 252 9.60 -1.70 -3.97
N LEU A 253 10.90 -2.00 -3.90
CA LEU A 253 11.94 -0.99 -4.01
C LEU A 253 11.91 -0.26 -5.36
N ILE A 254 11.57 -0.97 -6.43
CA ILE A 254 11.44 -0.36 -7.75
C ILE A 254 10.19 0.52 -7.80
N THR A 255 9.03 -0.04 -7.46
CA THR A 255 7.76 0.67 -7.62
C THR A 255 7.60 1.85 -6.67
N SER A 256 8.12 1.75 -5.45
CA SER A 256 8.10 2.86 -4.47
C SER A 256 9.00 4.04 -4.83
N ASN A 257 9.92 3.87 -5.78
CA ASN A 257 10.82 4.91 -6.25
C ASN A 257 10.39 5.53 -7.59
N LEU A 258 9.36 4.99 -8.25
CA LEU A 258 8.79 5.56 -9.47
C LEU A 258 8.05 6.86 -9.15
N ASP A 259 8.12 7.82 -10.08
CA ASP A 259 7.30 9.02 -10.01
C ASP A 259 5.81 8.67 -10.13
N ALA A 260 5.07 8.97 -9.05
CA ALA A 260 3.64 8.73 -8.98
C ALA A 260 2.86 9.49 -10.08
N GLN A 261 3.34 10.67 -10.50
CA GLN A 261 2.67 11.45 -11.56
C GLN A 261 2.81 10.79 -12.92
N LEU A 262 3.97 10.17 -13.19
CA LEU A 262 4.17 9.43 -14.43
C LEU A 262 3.40 8.11 -14.40
N LEU A 263 3.28 7.47 -13.24
CA LEU A 263 2.57 6.19 -13.10
C LEU A 263 1.09 6.30 -13.45
N VAL A 264 0.42 7.38 -13.00
CA VAL A 264 -1.03 7.59 -13.19
C VAL A 264 -1.37 7.70 -14.68
N GLY A 265 -2.16 6.75 -15.19
CA GLY A 265 -2.60 6.70 -16.58
C GLY A 265 -1.60 6.09 -17.56
N ASN A 266 -0.41 5.67 -17.10
CA ASN A 266 0.62 5.04 -17.93
C ASN A 266 1.05 3.65 -17.43
N GLU A 267 0.25 3.03 -16.58
CA GLU A 267 0.53 1.78 -15.87
C GLU A 267 0.89 0.64 -16.84
N LYS A 268 0.16 0.55 -17.97
CA LYS A 268 0.43 -0.44 -19.02
C LYS A 268 1.81 -0.27 -19.66
N LEU A 269 2.23 0.98 -19.85
CA LEU A 269 3.51 1.31 -20.48
C LEU A 269 4.67 1.05 -19.50
N PHE A 270 4.49 1.35 -18.22
CA PHE A 270 5.43 0.94 -17.16
C PHE A 270 5.55 -0.57 -17.07
N TYR A 271 4.42 -1.30 -17.02
CA TYR A 271 4.41 -2.76 -16.98
C TYR A 271 5.17 -3.35 -18.18
N LYS A 272 4.85 -2.90 -19.40
CA LYS A 272 5.52 -3.36 -20.63
C LYS A 272 7.04 -3.16 -20.57
N ASN A 273 7.49 -1.97 -20.20
CA ASN A 273 8.93 -1.65 -20.15
C ASN A 273 9.66 -2.42 -19.04
N LEU A 274 9.07 -2.54 -17.85
CA LEU A 274 9.63 -3.34 -16.76
C LEU A 274 9.70 -4.82 -17.14
N HIS A 275 8.61 -5.37 -17.68
CA HIS A 275 8.55 -6.75 -18.13
C HIS A 275 9.64 -7.04 -19.17
N GLN A 276 9.71 -6.25 -20.24
CA GLN A 276 10.74 -6.42 -21.28
C GLN A 276 12.16 -6.38 -20.70
N TYR A 277 12.41 -5.46 -19.77
CA TYR A 277 13.70 -5.38 -19.11
C TYR A 277 14.02 -6.64 -18.29
N PHE A 278 13.10 -7.10 -17.45
CA PHE A 278 13.29 -8.31 -16.64
C PHE A 278 13.43 -9.58 -17.49
N SER A 279 12.60 -9.75 -18.51
CA SER A 279 12.66 -10.91 -19.40
C SER A 279 14.03 -11.00 -20.08
N SER A 280 14.59 -9.85 -20.51
CA SER A 280 15.94 -9.84 -21.10
C SER A 280 17.06 -10.15 -20.11
N ARG A 281 16.92 -9.74 -18.84
CA ARG A 281 17.97 -9.90 -17.82
C ARG A 281 17.91 -11.24 -17.10
N LEU A 282 16.74 -11.84 -16.96
CA LEU A 282 16.49 -13.09 -16.24
C LEU A 282 16.23 -14.28 -17.17
N GLU A 283 16.50 -14.15 -18.47
CA GLU A 283 16.35 -15.24 -19.45
C GLU A 283 17.04 -16.54 -19.00
N ARG A 284 18.21 -16.41 -18.36
CA ARG A 284 18.99 -17.54 -17.83
C ARG A 284 18.50 -18.09 -16.48
N ASN A 285 17.50 -17.45 -15.86
CA ASN A 285 16.87 -17.90 -14.62
C ASN A 285 15.33 -17.81 -14.72
N PRO A 286 14.70 -18.76 -15.43
CA PRO A 286 13.26 -18.72 -15.70
C PRO A 286 12.41 -18.80 -14.42
N LYS A 287 12.90 -19.46 -13.37
CA LYS A 287 12.19 -19.55 -12.08
C LYS A 287 12.05 -18.18 -11.41
N PHE A 288 13.11 -17.36 -11.43
CA PHE A 288 13.04 -16.00 -10.90
C PHE A 288 12.24 -15.07 -11.82
N LEU A 289 12.37 -15.22 -13.13
CA LEU A 289 11.59 -14.47 -14.10
C LEU A 289 10.08 -14.66 -13.86
N GLU A 290 9.62 -15.90 -13.75
CA GLU A 290 8.21 -16.23 -13.50
C GLU A 290 7.69 -15.57 -12.21
N LYS A 291 8.48 -15.59 -11.14
CA LYS A 291 8.11 -14.95 -9.86
C LYS A 291 8.00 -13.43 -10.00
N VAL A 292 8.97 -12.80 -10.66
CA VAL A 292 8.98 -11.35 -10.93
C VAL A 292 7.78 -10.96 -11.78
N GLU A 293 7.50 -11.70 -12.85
CA GLU A 293 6.35 -11.46 -13.73
C GLU A 293 5.02 -11.62 -12.99
N ARG A 294 4.88 -12.65 -12.16
CA ARG A 294 3.69 -12.83 -11.32
C ARG A 294 3.48 -11.64 -10.37
N SER A 295 4.55 -11.17 -9.72
CA SER A 295 4.46 -10.02 -8.81
C SER A 295 4.15 -8.72 -9.56
N LEU A 296 4.78 -8.46 -10.71
CA LEU A 296 4.45 -7.30 -11.55
C LEU A 296 3.00 -7.38 -12.05
N GLY A 297 2.58 -8.55 -12.54
CA GLY A 297 1.21 -8.79 -12.98
C GLY A 297 0.20 -8.49 -11.88
N SER A 298 0.42 -8.97 -10.65
CA SER A 298 -0.50 -8.67 -9.53
C SER A 298 -0.58 -7.18 -9.20
N LEU A 299 0.52 -6.44 -9.34
CA LEU A 299 0.54 -5.00 -9.06
C LEU A 299 -0.19 -4.23 -10.15
N PHE A 300 0.13 -4.51 -11.41
CA PHE A 300 -0.38 -3.73 -12.56
C PHE A 300 -1.76 -4.19 -13.06
N ASN A 301 -2.19 -5.42 -12.76
CA ASN A 301 -3.55 -5.89 -13.11
C ASN A 301 -4.64 -5.30 -12.21
N ASN A 302 -4.31 -4.85 -11.00
CA ASN A 302 -5.25 -4.17 -10.12
C ASN A 302 -5.63 -2.75 -10.61
N PHE A 303 -4.95 -2.22 -11.64
CA PHE A 303 -5.26 -0.91 -12.23
C PHE A 303 -6.16 -1.00 -13.48
N ASN A 304 -6.54 -2.22 -13.92
CA ASN A 304 -7.43 -2.45 -15.07
C ASN A 304 -8.87 -2.84 -14.63
N LYS A 305 -9.21 -2.71 -13.35
CA LYS A 305 -10.57 -2.90 -12.81
C LYS A 305 -11.07 -1.58 -12.24
#